data_AF-A0A951MMV3-F1
#
_entry.id   AF-A0A951MMV3-F1
#
_cell.length_a   1.000
_cell.length_b   1.000
_cell.length_c   1.000
_cell.angle_alpha   90.00
_cell.angle_beta   90.00
_cell.angle_gamma   90.00
#
_symmetry.space_group_name_H-M   'P 1'
#
loop_
_entity.id
_entity.type
_entity.pdbx_description
1 polymer ?
#
loop_
_entity_poly.entity_id
_entity_poly.type
_entity_poly.pdbx_seq_one_letter_code
_entity_poly.pdbx_strand_id
1 'polypeptide(L)'
;MGDAFARALRLPLPGSVAGMLMLARGLRMRWIPERAVRPAAELLIRNMALLFVPAGVGVMVYAGLLGREWLPILAGSAASTVAVLLVVGWMQQRMERGG
;
A
#
# COMPACT_ATOMS: atom_id res chain seq x y z
N MET A 1 -8.67 10.10 -9.06
CA MET A 1 -7.88 11.34 -9.20
C MET A 1 -6.43 11.19 -8.74
N GLY A 2 -6.12 10.42 -7.69
CA GLY A 2 -4.72 10.13 -7.29
C GLY A 2 -3.90 9.38 -8.35
N ASP A 3 -4.51 8.42 -9.08
CA ASP A 3 -3.83 7.69 -10.17
C ASP A 3 -3.42 8.60 -11.35
N ALA A 4 -4.26 9.59 -11.67
CA ALA A 4 -3.98 10.56 -12.74
C ALA A 4 -2.86 11.54 -12.35
N PHE A 5 -2.79 11.94 -11.08
CA PHE A 5 -1.74 12.80 -10.56
C PHE A 5 -0.41 12.05 -10.37
N ALA A 6 -0.46 10.77 -9.98
CA ALA A 6 0.71 9.89 -9.90
C ALA A 6 1.33 9.63 -11.28
N ARG A 7 0.50 9.45 -12.32
CA ARG A 7 0.97 9.33 -13.72
C ARG A 7 1.57 10.63 -14.26
N ALA A 8 1.03 11.78 -13.87
CA ALA A 8 1.56 13.09 -14.29
C ALA A 8 2.93 13.41 -13.66
N LEU A 9 3.25 12.87 -12.48
CA LEU A 9 4.49 13.17 -11.76
C LEU A 9 5.63 12.16 -11.98
N ARG A 10 5.45 11.13 -12.83
CA ARG A 10 6.50 10.12 -13.15
C ARG A 10 7.13 9.43 -11.91
N LEU A 11 6.44 9.39 -10.78
CA LEU A 11 6.94 8.74 -9.58
C LEU A 11 6.36 7.32 -9.50
N PRO A 12 7.19 6.26 -9.35
CA PRO A 12 6.77 4.86 -9.28
C PRO A 12 6.12 4.53 -7.93
N LEU A 13 5.10 5.28 -7.55
CA LEU A 13 4.44 5.19 -6.25
C LEU A 13 2.99 4.73 -6.44
N PRO A 14 2.54 3.69 -5.70
CA PRO A 14 1.15 3.26 -5.71
C PRO A 14 0.21 4.43 -5.41
N GLY A 15 -0.94 4.50 -6.09
CA GLY A 15 -1.91 5.59 -5.92
C GLY A 15 -2.32 5.84 -4.46
N SER A 16 -2.32 4.80 -3.61
CA SER A 16 -2.56 4.91 -2.16
C SER A 16 -1.49 5.73 -1.43
N VAL A 17 -0.21 5.57 -1.78
CA VAL A 17 0.89 6.33 -1.17
C VAL A 17 0.85 7.78 -1.63
N ALA A 18 0.59 8.01 -2.92
CA ALA A 18 0.39 9.36 -3.46
C ALA A 18 -0.81 10.07 -2.79
N GLY A 19 -1.91 9.35 -2.55
CA GLY A 19 -3.09 9.83 -1.84
C GLY A 19 -2.78 10.22 -0.39
N MET A 20 -2.02 9.39 0.35
CA MET A 20 -1.57 9.70 1.70
C MET A 20 -0.71 10.97 1.73
N LEU A 21 0.23 11.11 0.80
CA LEU A 21 1.09 12.30 0.71
C LEU A 21 0.31 13.57 0.35
N MET A 22 -0.66 13.48 -0.58
CA MET A 22 -1.55 14.60 -0.91
C MET A 22 -2.38 15.04 0.29
N LEU A 23 -2.99 14.09 1.01
CA LEU A 23 -3.80 14.38 2.19
C LEU A 23 -2.95 15.03 3.29
N ALA A 24 -1.76 14.48 3.56
CA ALA A 24 -0.81 15.02 4.53
C ALA A 24 -0.37 16.45 4.16
N ARG A 25 -0.05 16.69 2.88
CA ARG A 25 0.34 18.02 2.41
C ARG A 25 -0.81 19.02 2.47
N GLY A 26 -2.03 18.59 2.15
CA GLY A 26 -3.25 19.41 2.22
C GLY A 26 -3.64 19.78 3.66
N LEU A 27 -3.43 18.88 4.63
CA LEU A 27 -3.57 19.19 6.06
C LEU A 27 -2.49 20.17 6.53
N ARG A 28 -1.22 19.96 6.15
CA ARG A 28 -0.10 20.84 6.52
C ARG A 28 -0.26 22.26 5.96
N MET A 29 -0.77 22.39 4.74
CA MET A 29 -1.05 23.68 4.09
C MET A 29 -2.40 24.28 4.52
N ARG A 30 -3.14 23.65 5.45
CA ARG A 30 -4.51 24.03 5.88
C ARG A 30 -5.55 24.14 4.75
N TRP A 31 -5.26 23.61 3.57
CA TRP A 31 -6.22 23.56 2.45
C TRP A 31 -7.40 22.63 2.75
N ILE A 32 -7.17 21.60 3.56
CA ILE A 32 -8.20 20.66 3.99
C ILE A 32 -8.42 20.86 5.49
N PRO A 33 -9.60 21.31 5.93
CA PRO A 33 -9.90 21.46 7.34
C PRO A 33 -9.96 20.07 7.99
N GLU A 34 -9.28 19.91 9.13
CA GLU A 34 -9.25 18.65 9.89
C GLU A 34 -10.67 18.13 10.16
N ARG A 35 -11.61 19.04 10.45
CA ARG A 35 -13.03 18.74 10.70
C ARG A 35 -13.72 17.97 9.58
N ALA A 36 -13.26 18.08 8.33
CA ALA A 36 -13.83 17.34 7.20
C ALA A 36 -13.32 15.89 7.13
N VAL A 37 -12.10 15.63 7.59
CA VAL A 37 -11.46 14.30 7.49
C VAL A 37 -11.68 13.47 8.76
N ARG A 38 -11.69 14.13 9.92
CA ARG A 38 -11.82 13.52 11.25
C ARG A 38 -13.03 12.60 11.42
N PRO A 39 -14.27 12.97 11.04
CA PRO A 39 -15.43 12.08 11.20
C PRO A 39 -15.34 10.83 10.31
N ALA A 40 -14.79 10.94 9.11
CA ALA A 40 -14.58 9.79 8.23
C ALA A 40 -13.48 8.86 8.78
N ALA A 41 -12.39 9.43 9.30
CA ALA A 41 -11.32 8.66 9.94
C ALA A 41 -11.80 7.96 11.22
N GLU A 42 -12.53 8.65 12.10
CA GLU A 42 -13.10 8.08 13.33
C GLU A 42 -14.10 6.95 13.02
N LEU A 43 -14.93 7.10 11.98
CA LEU A 43 -15.84 6.04 11.53
C LEU A 43 -15.07 4.81 11.04
N LEU A 44 -14.00 5.02 10.27
CA LEU A 44 -13.19 3.94 9.73
C LEU A 44 -12.39 3.21 10.84
N ILE A 45 -11.85 3.96 11.79
CA ILE A 45 -11.14 3.42 12.97
C ILE A 45 -12.11 2.63 13.85
N ARG A 46 -13.29 3.19 14.13
CA ARG A 46 -14.35 2.52 14.90
C ARG A 46 -14.83 1.22 14.25
N ASN A 47 -14.79 1.17 12.92
CA ASN A 47 -15.17 0.00 12.13
C ASN A 47 -13.96 -0.75 11.54
N MET A 48 -12.76 -0.60 12.10
CA MET A 48 -11.56 -1.29 11.61
C MET A 48 -11.76 -2.80 11.50
N ALA A 49 -12.50 -3.39 12.45
CA ALA A 49 -12.86 -4.80 12.40
C ALA A 49 -13.54 -5.19 11.08
N LEU A 50 -14.46 -4.38 10.55
CA LEU A 50 -15.15 -4.65 9.29
C LEU A 50 -14.20 -4.64 8.08
N LEU A 51 -13.11 -3.87 8.12
CA LEU A 51 -12.08 -3.88 7.07
C LEU A 51 -11.20 -5.14 7.13
N PHE A 52 -11.03 -5.73 8.32
CA PHE A 52 -10.27 -6.95 8.50
C PHE A 52 -11.09 -8.23 8.25
N VAL A 53 -12.42 -8.18 8.35
CA VAL A 53 -13.29 -9.35 8.10
C VAL A 53 -13.09 -9.94 6.69
N PRO A 54 -13.11 -9.18 5.58
CA PRO A 54 -12.90 -9.74 4.24
C PRO A 54 -11.54 -10.41 4.09
N ALA A 55 -10.49 -9.79 4.66
CA ALA A 55 -9.15 -10.35 4.65
C ALA A 55 -9.08 -11.65 5.48
N GLY A 56 -9.70 -11.66 6.66
CA GLY A 56 -9.74 -12.84 7.55
C GLY A 56 -10.53 -14.00 6.96
N VAL A 57 -11.69 -13.74 6.35
CA VAL A 57 -12.51 -14.76 5.68
C VAL A 57 -11.76 -15.34 4.48
N GLY A 58 -11.06 -14.50 3.70
CA GLY A 58 -10.19 -14.98 2.62
C GLY A 58 -9.13 -15.96 3.12
N VAL A 59 -8.46 -15.65 4.22
CA VAL A 59 -7.48 -16.55 4.84
C VAL A 59 -8.15 -17.84 5.33
N MET A 60 -9.32 -17.76 5.97
CA MET A 60 -10.05 -18.95 6.45
C MET A 60 -10.46 -19.90 5.31
N VAL A 61 -10.88 -19.37 4.17
CA VAL A 61 -11.24 -20.18 2.98
C VAL A 61 -10.03 -20.97 2.46
N TYR A 62 -8.85 -20.36 2.46
CA TYR A 62 -7.61 -21.01 2.02
C TYR A 62 -6.82 -21.64 3.17
N ALA A 63 -7.32 -21.64 4.41
CA ALA A 63 -6.55 -22.05 5.59
C ALA A 63 -6.04 -23.50 5.48
N GLY A 64 -6.83 -24.41 4.89
CA GLY A 64 -6.41 -25.78 4.65
C GLY A 64 -5.29 -25.92 3.61
N LEU A 65 -5.30 -25.09 2.57
CA LEU A 65 -4.23 -25.03 1.57
C LEU A 65 -2.98 -24.37 2.15
N LEU A 66 -3.14 -23.28 2.89
CA LEU A 66 -2.06 -22.62 3.62
C LEU A 66 -1.39 -23.59 4.58
N GLY A 67 -2.14 -24.41 5.32
CA GLY A 67 -1.57 -25.37 6.25
C GLY A 67 -0.78 -26.51 5.58
N ARG A 68 -1.15 -26.92 4.37
CA ARG A 68 -0.43 -27.96 3.62
C ARG A 68 0.81 -27.43 2.90
N GLU A 69 0.70 -26.24 2.32
CA GLU A 69 1.71 -25.63 1.45
C GLU A 69 2.38 -24.40 2.10
N TRP A 70 2.36 -24.29 3.43
CA TRP A 70 2.89 -23.11 4.14
C TRP A 70 4.37 -22.87 3.81
N LEU A 71 5.15 -23.94 3.69
CA LEU A 71 6.59 -23.89 3.42
C LEU A 71 6.90 -23.30 2.02
N PRO A 72 6.32 -23.81 0.91
CA PRO A 72 6.50 -23.21 -0.41
C PRO A 72 5.87 -21.81 -0.51
N ILE A 73 4.76 -21.51 0.17
CA ILE A 73 4.16 -20.16 0.18
C ILE A 73 5.10 -19.14 0.84
N LEU A 74 5.70 -19.48 1.99
CA LEU A 74 6.68 -18.65 2.69
C LEU A 74 7.95 -18.47 1.87
N ALA A 75 8.51 -19.56 1.34
CA ALA A 75 9.70 -19.51 0.52
C ALA A 75 9.47 -18.68 -0.75
N GLY A 76 8.34 -18.86 -1.43
CA GLY A 76 7.95 -18.10 -2.62
C GLY A 76 7.73 -16.62 -2.31
N SER A 77 7.06 -16.28 -1.21
CA SER A 77 6.81 -14.88 -0.83
C SER A 77 8.09 -14.16 -0.40
N ALA A 78 8.95 -14.82 0.37
CA ALA A 78 10.25 -14.28 0.77
C ALA A 78 11.15 -14.09 -0.46
N ALA A 79 11.27 -15.11 -1.31
CA ALA A 79 12.05 -15.02 -2.54
C ALA A 79 11.52 -13.93 -3.48
N SER A 80 10.20 -13.82 -3.65
CA SER A 80 9.59 -12.77 -4.45
C SER A 80 9.85 -11.39 -3.87
N THR A 81 9.78 -11.22 -2.54
CA THR A 81 10.05 -9.93 -1.89
C THR A 81 11.50 -9.52 -2.10
N VAL A 82 12.44 -10.43 -1.89
CA VAL A 82 13.87 -10.19 -2.14
C VAL A 82 14.11 -9.85 -3.62
N ALA A 83 13.52 -10.63 -4.54
CA ALA A 83 13.66 -10.38 -5.96
C ALA A 83 13.12 -9.00 -6.37
N VAL A 84 11.93 -8.62 -5.89
CA VAL A 84 11.35 -7.30 -6.14
C VAL A 84 12.25 -6.20 -5.59
N LEU A 85 12.74 -6.32 -4.36
CA LEU A 85 13.65 -5.34 -3.76
C LEU A 85 14.95 -5.19 -4.55
N LEU A 86 15.54 -6.30 -5.01
CA LEU A 86 16.75 -6.28 -5.83
C LEU A 86 16.50 -5.62 -7.20
N VAL A 87 15.39 -5.96 -7.87
CA VAL A 87 15.04 -5.38 -9.17
C VAL A 87 14.75 -3.90 -9.05
N VAL A 88 13.94 -3.49 -8.06
CA VAL A 88 13.61 -2.08 -7.82
C VAL A 88 14.86 -1.30 -7.43
N GLY A 89 15.69 -1.85 -6.53
CA GLY A 89 16.96 -1.23 -6.13
C GLY A 89 17.90 -1.06 -7.31
N TRP A 90 18.01 -2.07 -8.18
CA TRP A 90 18.83 -2.00 -9.39
C TRP A 90 18.28 -1.00 -10.41
N MET A 91 16.96 -0.94 -10.60
CA MET A 91 16.32 0.06 -11.45
C MET A 91 16.57 1.49 -10.94
N GLN A 92 16.42 1.72 -9.63
CA GLN A 92 16.72 3.02 -9.03
C GLN A 92 18.18 3.40 -9.18
N GLN A 93 19.09 2.47 -8.88
CA GLN A 93 20.53 2.71 -9.01
C GLN A 93 20.94 2.98 -10.47
N ARG A 94 20.24 2.40 -11.45
CA ARG A 94 20.46 2.68 -12.87
C ARG A 94 19.93 4.06 -13.29
N MET A 95 18.84 4.53 -12.71
CA MET A 95 18.29 5.86 -12.96
C MET A 95 19.16 6.96 -12.34
N GLU A 96 19.69 6.72 -11.13
CA GLU A 96 20.59 7.66 -10.44
C GLU A 96 21.97 7.77 -11.09
N ARG A 97 22.43 6.73 -11.79
CA ARG A 97 23.71 6.74 -12.52
C ARG A 97 23.61 7.26 -13.96
N GLY A 98 22.40 7.48 -14.45
CA GLY A 98 22.12 7.93 -15.82
C GLY A 98 21.68 9.39 -15.95
N GLY A 99 21.65 10.15 -14.85
CA GLY A 99 21.42 11.60 -14.80
C GLY A 99 22.61 12.30 -14.17
#